data_AF-A0A7X5WXZ8-F1
#
_entry.id   AF-A0A7X5WXZ8-F1
#
_cell.length_a   1.000
_cell.length_b   1.000
_cell.length_c   1.000
_cell.angle_alpha   90.00
_cell.angle_beta   90.00
_cell.angle_gamma   90.00
#
_symmetry.space_group_name_H-M   'P 1'
#
loop_
_entity.id
_entity.type
_entity.pdbx_description
1 polymer ?
#
loop_
_entity_poly.entity_id
_entity_poly.type
_entity_poly.pdbx_seq_one_letter_code
_entity_poly.pdbx_strand_id
1 'polypeptide(L)'
;MSDKDPRDALKELGAHIREQRRQAELSLRKLADLANVSNPYLSQIERGLKRPSAEILQQIARALEVSAESLYVRAGILDEQH
;
A
#
# COMPACT_ATOMS: atom_id res chain seq x y z
N MET A 1 -20.15 -7.19 -11.51
CA MET A 1 -19.08 -6.65 -10.62
C MET A 1 -18.19 -5.81 -11.50
N SER A 2 -18.16 -4.49 -11.28
CA SER A 2 -17.52 -3.55 -12.21
C SER A 2 -16.06 -3.90 -12.41
N ASP A 3 -15.68 -4.08 -13.67
CA ASP A 3 -14.30 -4.25 -14.15
C ASP A 3 -13.54 -2.96 -13.82
N LYS A 4 -12.98 -2.89 -12.61
CA LYS A 4 -12.32 -1.70 -12.09
C LYS A 4 -10.98 -1.58 -12.82
N ASP A 5 -10.73 -0.44 -13.47
CA ASP A 5 -9.46 -0.20 -14.16
C ASP A 5 -8.31 -0.51 -13.18
N PRO A 6 -7.34 -1.37 -13.54
CA PRO A 6 -6.21 -1.71 -12.69
C PRO A 6 -5.45 -0.47 -12.15
N ARG A 7 -5.52 0.66 -12.85
CA ARG A 7 -4.95 1.95 -12.42
C ARG A 7 -5.71 2.58 -11.27
N ASP A 8 -7.02 2.38 -11.19
CA ASP A 8 -7.84 2.91 -10.11
C ASP A 8 -7.65 2.08 -8.83
N ALA A 9 -7.51 0.76 -8.94
CA ALA A 9 -7.12 -0.09 -7.80
C ALA A 9 -5.76 0.33 -7.19
N LEU A 10 -4.77 0.65 -8.04
CA LEU A 10 -3.46 1.14 -7.56
C LEU A 10 -3.54 2.50 -6.87
N LYS A 11 -4.38 3.42 -7.36
CA LYS A 11 -4.60 4.71 -6.69
C LYS A 11 -5.28 4.53 -5.33
N GLU A 12 -6.26 3.65 -5.24
CA GLU A 12 -6.95 3.36 -3.97
C GLU A 12 -6.01 2.70 -2.95
N LEU A 13 -5.22 1.72 -3.37
CA LEU A 13 -4.17 1.13 -2.54
C LEU A 13 -3.20 2.21 -2.04
N GLY A 14 -2.70 3.07 -2.94
CA GLY A 14 -1.78 4.15 -2.60
C GLY A 14 -2.38 5.15 -1.62
N ALA A 15 -3.63 5.56 -1.84
CA ALA A 15 -4.36 6.45 -0.96
C ALA A 15 -4.57 5.84 0.43
N HIS A 16 -4.90 4.55 0.49
CA HIS A 16 -5.07 3.83 1.75
C HIS A 16 -3.76 3.74 2.55
N ILE A 17 -2.63 3.39 1.91
CA ILE A 17 -1.32 3.37 2.56
C ILE A 17 -0.97 4.76 3.10
N ARG A 18 -1.23 5.81 2.32
CA ARG A 18 -1.01 7.20 2.73
C ARG A 18 -1.85 7.60 3.94
N GLU A 19 -3.10 7.15 3.98
CA GLU A 19 -4.02 7.39 5.09
C GLU A 19 -3.54 6.70 6.37
N GLN A 20 -3.25 5.39 6.30
CA GLN A 20 -2.72 4.62 7.43
C GLN A 20 -1.42 5.23 7.97
N ARG A 21 -0.52 5.66 7.07
CA ARG A 21 0.71 6.36 7.47
C ARG A 21 0.43 7.64 8.25
N ARG A 22 -0.56 8.43 7.83
CA ARG A 22 -0.94 9.68 8.50
C ARG A 22 -1.61 9.42 9.85
N GLN A 23 -2.44 8.38 9.94
CA GLN A 23 -3.06 7.95 11.19
C GLN A 23 -2.01 7.47 12.21
N ALA A 24 -0.95 6.81 11.75
CA ALA A 24 0.20 6.44 12.56
C ALA A 24 1.19 7.60 12.81
N GLU A 25 0.86 8.84 12.39
CA GLU A 25 1.69 10.04 12.52
C GLU A 25 3.11 9.91 11.91
N LEU A 26 3.27 9.01 10.93
CA LEU A 26 4.55 8.76 10.29
C LEU A 26 4.78 9.72 9.12
N SER A 27 5.98 10.30 9.05
CA SER A 27 6.44 10.93 7.81
C SER A 27 6.66 9.87 6.72
N LEU A 28 6.58 10.28 5.44
CA LEU A 28 6.88 9.38 4.32
C LEU A 28 8.30 8.77 4.44
N ARG A 29 9.27 9.56 4.92
CA ARG A 29 10.63 9.08 5.16
C ARG A 29 10.68 8.02 6.24
N LYS A 30 10.00 8.27 7.37
CA LYS A 30 9.96 7.32 8.48
C LYS A 30 9.30 6.00 8.09
N LEU A 31 8.19 6.02 7.35
CA LEU A 31 7.58 4.77 6.87
C LEU A 31 8.51 4.02 5.90
N ALA A 32 9.16 4.73 4.98
CA ALA A 32 10.10 4.12 4.04
C ALA A 32 11.23 3.40 4.77
N ASP A 33 11.80 4.04 5.80
CA ASP A 33 12.85 3.46 6.64
C ASP A 33 12.35 2.22 7.39
N LEU A 34 11.15 2.28 8.01
CA LEU A 34 10.55 1.15 8.74
C LEU A 34 10.19 -0.03 7.83
N ALA A 35 9.70 0.25 6.62
CA ALA A 35 9.35 -0.76 5.64
C ALA A 35 10.57 -1.25 4.83
N ASN A 36 11.77 -0.75 5.11
CA ASN A 36 13.00 -1.10 4.37
C ASN A 36 12.86 -0.90 2.84
N VAL A 37 12.23 0.20 2.44
CA VAL A 37 12.08 0.61 1.03
C VAL A 37 12.61 2.01 0.81
N SER A 38 12.93 2.36 -0.44
CA SER A 38 13.37 3.72 -0.74
C SER A 38 12.20 4.71 -0.63
N ASN A 39 12.48 5.91 -0.10
CA ASN A 39 11.49 6.98 -0.01
C ASN A 39 10.86 7.37 -1.37
N PRO A 40 11.62 7.47 -2.49
CA PRO A 40 11.03 7.71 -3.81
C PRO A 40 10.08 6.60 -4.26
N TYR A 41 10.41 5.33 -3.97
CA TYR A 41 9.55 4.21 -4.35
C TYR A 41 8.24 4.21 -3.56
N LEU A 42 8.30 4.43 -2.25
CA LEU A 42 7.09 4.57 -1.43
C LEU A 42 6.21 5.75 -1.88
N SER A 43 6.82 6.87 -2.26
CA SER A 43 6.12 8.03 -2.85
C SER A 43 5.35 7.65 -4.12
N GLN A 44 5.96 6.84 -5.00
CA GLN A 44 5.30 6.36 -6.21
C GLN A 44 4.15 5.40 -5.90
N ILE A 45 4.28 4.55 -4.88
CA ILE A 45 3.21 3.66 -4.41
C ILE A 45 2.03 4.47 -3.88
N GLU A 46 2.25 5.45 -2.99
CA GLU A 46 1.16 6.29 -2.44
C GLU A 46 0.39 7.07 -3.49
N ARG A 47 1.02 7.33 -4.64
CA ARG A 47 0.42 8.03 -5.79
C ARG A 47 -0.23 7.09 -6.81
N GLY A 48 -0.19 5.78 -6.57
CA GLY A 48 -0.70 4.76 -7.50
C GLY A 48 0.13 4.63 -8.79
N LEU A 49 1.39 5.09 -8.80
CA LEU A 49 2.26 5.09 -9.98
C LEU A 49 3.06 3.79 -10.13
N LYS A 50 3.16 3.00 -9.06
CA LYS A 50 3.88 1.73 -9.05
C LYS A 50 3.04 0.67 -8.36
N ARG A 51 3.03 -0.53 -8.96
CA ARG A 51 2.49 -1.74 -8.36
C ARG A 51 3.55 -2.34 -7.43
N PRO A 52 3.33 -2.38 -6.11
CA PRO A 52 4.21 -3.09 -5.19
C PRO A 52 4.07 -4.60 -5.35
N SER A 53 5.13 -5.36 -5.04
CA SER A 53 5.04 -6.82 -4.91
C SER A 53 4.36 -7.20 -3.59
N ALA A 54 3.97 -8.47 -3.45
CA ALA A 54 3.42 -8.97 -2.19
C ALA A 54 4.40 -8.78 -1.01
N GLU A 55 5.70 -9.01 -1.23
CA GLU A 55 6.73 -8.79 -0.20
C GLU A 55 6.79 -7.33 0.27
N ILE A 56 6.76 -6.37 -0.66
CA ILE A 56 6.73 -4.94 -0.33
C ILE A 56 5.46 -4.59 0.45
N LEU A 57 4.31 -5.15 0.07
CA LEU A 57 3.07 -4.96 0.80
C LEU A 57 3.14 -5.53 2.22
N GLN A 58 3.79 -6.68 2.44
CA GLN A 58 4.02 -7.20 3.79
C GLN A 58 4.89 -6.27 4.62
N GLN A 59 5.97 -5.74 4.04
CA GLN A 59 6.87 -4.84 4.74
C GLN A 59 6.16 -3.55 5.15
N ILE A 60 5.37 -2.97 4.24
CA ILE A 60 4.53 -1.79 4.51
C ILE A 60 3.49 -2.09 5.59
N ALA A 61 2.80 -3.24 5.50
CA ALA A 61 1.79 -3.64 6.47
C ALA A 61 2.39 -3.79 7.88
N ARG A 62 3.54 -4.47 8.00
CA ARG A 62 4.27 -4.61 9.27
C ARG A 62 4.70 -3.25 9.83
N ALA A 63 5.22 -2.36 8.99
CA ALA A 63 5.67 -1.03 9.40
C ALA A 63 4.52 -0.10 9.84
N LEU A 64 3.30 -0.35 9.36
CA LEU A 64 2.08 0.35 9.73
C LEU A 64 1.29 -0.37 10.83
N GLU A 65 1.73 -1.55 11.27
CA GLU A 65 1.03 -2.41 12.23
C GLU A 65 -0.40 -2.77 11.78
N VAL A 66 -0.61 -2.97 10.48
CA VAL A 66 -1.90 -3.38 9.87
C VAL A 66 -1.81 -4.78 9.25
N SER A 67 -2.97 -5.39 8.97
CA SER A 67 -3.03 -6.66 8.25
C SER A 67 -2.53 -6.49 6.80
N ALA A 68 -1.65 -7.38 6.35
CA ALA A 68 -1.23 -7.43 4.95
C ALA A 68 -2.37 -7.80 3.99
N GLU A 69 -3.37 -8.55 4.49
CA GLU A 69 -4.55 -8.96 3.73
C GLU A 69 -5.33 -7.75 3.21
N SER A 70 -5.51 -6.72 4.04
CA SER A 70 -6.24 -5.51 3.66
C SER A 70 -5.58 -4.79 2.48
N LEU A 71 -4.25 -4.87 2.39
CA LEU A 71 -3.46 -4.31 1.29
C LEU A 71 -3.51 -5.22 0.05
N TYR A 72 -3.48 -6.54 0.23
CA TYR A 72 -3.57 -7.50 -0.88
C TYR A 72 -4.88 -7.41 -1.63
N VAL A 73 -5.99 -7.32 -0.89
CA VAL A 73 -7.33 -7.12 -1.45
C VAL A 73 -7.36 -5.86 -2.33
N ARG A 74 -6.87 -4.73 -1.81
CA ARG A 74 -6.80 -3.47 -2.55
C ARG A 74 -5.84 -3.51 -3.74
N ALA A 75 -4.78 -4.31 -3.64
CA ALA A 75 -3.84 -4.53 -4.73
C ALA A 75 -4.37 -5.47 -5.83
N GLY A 76 -5.51 -6.15 -5.59
CA GLY A 76 -6.04 -7.21 -6.45
C GLY A 76 -5.17 -8.47 -6.46
N ILE A 77 -4.43 -8.74 -5.38
CA ILE A 77 -3.62 -9.95 -5.20
C ILE A 77 -4.44 -11.07 -4.56
N LEU A 78 -5.41 -10.70 -3.72
CA LEU A 78 -6.34 -11.60 -3.08
C LEU A 78 -7.76 -11.16 -3.42
N ASP A 79 -8.62 -12.11 -3.76
CA ASP A 79 -10.05 -11.85 -3.90
C ASP A 79 -10.68 -11.75 -2.49
N GLU A 80 -11.64 -10.83 -2.30
CA GLU A 80 -12.49 -10.82 -1.10
C GLU A 80 -13.41 -12.06 -1.14
N GLN A 81 -12.88 -13.22 -0.74
CA GLN A 81 -13.69 -14.41 -0.51
C GLN A 81 -14.24 -14.32 0.92
N HIS A 82 -15.51 -13.95 1.06
CA HIS A 82 -16.30 -14.23 2.26
C HIS A 82 -16.88 -15.65 2.18
#